data_AF-A0A6I5KTM6-F1
#
_entry.id   AF-A0A6I5KTM6-F1
#
_cell.length_a   1.000
_cell.length_b   1.000
_cell.length_c   1.000
_cell.angle_alpha   90.00
_cell.angle_beta   90.00
_cell.angle_gamma   90.00
#
_symmetry.space_group_name_H-M   'P 1'
#
loop_
_entity.id
_entity.type
_entity.pdbx_description
1 polymer ?
#
loop_
_entity_poly.entity_id
_entity_poly.type
_entity_poly.pdbx_seq_one_letter_code
_entity_poly.pdbx_strand_id
1 'polypeptide(L)'
;MKNMVYIILGIIYTIQITAQNFSAKQQQRLNGWELDYEYLIKQSEANGQKLLEILDMDRKRKNNLIMGSSFAGLGLLFLTTGSLILGQDADCNDTRICENTGQFIVGGGLMVIGTFEVGVSLPLFFSAVKRKNKRNRIIKELQLQYPIMSQQ
;
A
#
# COMPACT_ATOMS: atom_id res chain seq x y z
N MET A 1 -20.32 -38.13 -7.82
CA MET A 1 -21.52 -37.31 -7.56
C MET A 1 -21.42 -36.46 -6.29
N LYS A 2 -20.97 -36.98 -5.14
CA LYS A 2 -20.79 -36.18 -3.90
C LYS A 2 -19.94 -34.92 -4.10
N ASN A 3 -18.85 -35.00 -4.87
CA ASN A 3 -17.97 -33.85 -5.10
C ASN A 3 -18.60 -32.73 -5.95
N MET A 4 -19.54 -33.04 -6.85
CA MET A 4 -20.28 -32.01 -7.58
C MET A 4 -21.28 -31.28 -6.69
N VAL A 5 -21.91 -31.98 -5.74
CA VAL A 5 -22.86 -31.38 -4.80
C VAL A 5 -22.17 -30.33 -3.92
N TYR A 6 -20.93 -30.59 -3.47
CA TYR A 6 -20.15 -29.62 -2.70
C TYR A 6 -19.74 -28.39 -3.50
N ILE A 7 -19.44 -28.53 -4.80
CA ILE A 7 -19.12 -27.41 -5.68
C ILE A 7 -20.36 -26.53 -5.91
N ILE A 8 -21.52 -27.15 -6.13
CA ILE A 8 -22.79 -26.42 -6.30
C ILE A 8 -23.18 -25.71 -5.01
N LEU A 9 -23.05 -26.36 -3.85
CA LEU A 9 -23.27 -25.73 -2.55
C LEU A 9 -22.30 -24.55 -2.32
N GLY A 10 -21.03 -24.69 -2.69
CA GLY A 10 -20.04 -23.61 -2.60
C GLY A 10 -20.41 -22.39 -3.46
N ILE A 11 -20.94 -22.62 -4.66
CA ILE A 11 -21.41 -21.55 -5.56
C ILE A 11 -22.69 -20.89 -5.01
N ILE A 12 -23.62 -21.67 -4.45
CA ILE A 12 -24.85 -21.11 -3.86
C ILE A 12 -24.54 -20.25 -2.64
N TYR A 13 -23.53 -20.62 -1.84
CA TYR A 13 -23.10 -19.82 -0.69
C TYR A 13 -22.42 -18.49 -1.06
N THR A 14 -21.79 -18.39 -2.24
CA THR A 14 -21.17 -17.14 -2.68
C THR A 14 -22.16 -16.15 -3.30
N ILE A 15 -23.34 -16.62 -3.75
CA ILE A 15 -24.36 -15.79 -4.40
C ILE A 15 -25.21 -15.00 -3.39
N GLN A 16 -25.21 -15.36 -2.09
CA GLN A 16 -26.09 -14.73 -1.09
C GLN A 16 -25.51 -13.53 -0.31
N ILE A 17 -24.41 -12.94 -0.76
CA ILE A 17 -23.90 -11.69 -0.16
C ILE A 17 -24.41 -10.47 -0.94
N THR A 18 -25.69 -10.46 -1.29
CA THR A 18 -26.40 -9.23 -1.63
C THR A 18 -26.99 -8.69 -0.34
N ALA A 19 -26.59 -7.48 0.06
CA ALA A 19 -27.23 -6.75 1.16
C ALA A 19 -28.75 -6.85 1.01
N GLN A 20 -29.44 -7.46 1.98
CA GLN A 20 -30.87 -7.65 1.90
C GLN A 20 -31.55 -6.28 1.93
N ASN A 21 -32.18 -5.89 0.82
CA ASN A 21 -33.03 -4.70 0.80
C ASN A 21 -34.30 -5.02 1.59
N PHE A 22 -34.55 -4.24 2.64
CA PHE A 22 -35.77 -4.38 3.44
C PHE A 22 -37.00 -3.99 2.60
N SER A 23 -38.06 -4.79 2.68
CA SER A 23 -39.36 -4.44 2.10
C SER A 23 -39.97 -3.22 2.80
N ALA A 24 -40.87 -2.48 2.13
CA ALA A 24 -41.50 -1.28 2.70
C ALA A 24 -42.18 -1.53 4.07
N LYS A 25 -42.77 -2.72 4.28
CA LYS A 25 -43.37 -3.12 5.56
C LYS A 25 -42.33 -3.30 6.67
N GLN A 26 -41.13 -3.79 6.33
CA GLN A 26 -40.02 -3.93 7.27
C GLN A 26 -39.39 -2.57 7.58
N GLN A 27 -39.27 -1.68 6.58
CA GLN A 27 -38.82 -0.31 6.78
C GLN A 27 -39.74 0.46 7.73
N GLN A 28 -41.07 0.35 7.55
CA GLN A 28 -42.05 0.94 8.48
C GLN A 28 -41.94 0.36 9.90
N ARG A 29 -41.67 -0.94 10.05
CA ARG A 29 -41.44 -1.57 11.37
C ARG A 29 -40.17 -1.04 12.04
N LEU A 30 -39.09 -0.84 11.28
CA LEU A 30 -37.85 -0.25 11.78
C LEU A 30 -38.07 1.21 12.21
N ASN A 31 -38.75 2.01 11.40
CA ASN A 31 -39.12 3.38 11.76
C ASN A 31 -40.01 3.41 13.01
N GLY A 32 -40.89 2.41 13.20
CA GLY A 32 -41.68 2.22 14.41
C GLY A 32 -40.88 1.82 15.65
N TRP A 33 -39.62 1.41 15.50
CA TRP A 33 -38.66 1.18 16.59
C TRP A 33 -37.70 2.36 16.78
N GLU A 34 -38.05 3.55 16.27
CA GLU A 34 -37.20 4.75 16.25
C GLU A 34 -35.87 4.56 15.49
N LEU A 35 -35.75 3.48 14.71
CA LEU A 35 -34.63 3.24 13.80
C LEU A 35 -34.99 3.84 12.45
N ASP A 36 -34.63 5.10 12.24
CA ASP A 36 -34.79 5.78 10.96
C ASP A 36 -34.00 5.04 9.87
N TYR A 37 -34.73 4.26 9.07
CA TYR A 37 -34.15 3.43 8.02
C TYR A 37 -33.43 4.26 6.96
N GLU A 38 -33.98 5.42 6.58
CA GLU A 38 -33.41 6.29 5.56
C GLU A 38 -32.09 6.91 6.05
N TYR A 39 -32.08 7.37 7.29
CA TYR A 39 -30.87 7.84 7.96
C TYR A 39 -29.79 6.74 8.05
N LEU A 40 -30.17 5.53 8.46
CA LEU A 40 -29.24 4.40 8.62
C LEU A 40 -28.62 3.96 7.29
N ILE A 41 -29.39 3.91 6.20
CA ILE A 41 -28.87 3.59 4.88
C ILE A 41 -27.92 4.67 4.38
N LYS A 42 -28.29 5.95 4.52
CA LYS A 42 -27.43 7.07 4.13
C LYS A 42 -26.11 7.08 4.91
N GLN A 43 -26.17 6.78 6.21
CA GLN A 43 -24.99 6.68 7.06
C GLN A 43 -24.12 5.47 6.70
N SER A 44 -24.74 4.33 6.38
CA SER A 44 -24.06 3.13 5.90
C SER A 44 -23.29 3.38 4.60
N GLU A 45 -23.91 4.05 3.63
CA GLU A 45 -23.26 4.41 2.36
C GLU A 45 -22.08 5.36 2.58
N ALA A 46 -22.27 6.41 3.38
CA ALA A 46 -21.19 7.34 3.73
C ALA A 46 -20.02 6.64 4.45
N ASN A 47 -20.32 5.70 5.35
CA ASN A 47 -19.29 4.90 6.03
C ASN A 47 -18.59 3.93 5.07
N GLY A 48 -19.33 3.34 4.13
CA GLY A 48 -18.77 2.49 3.08
C GLY A 48 -17.77 3.26 2.21
N GLN A 49 -18.09 4.49 1.83
CA GLN A 49 -17.17 5.37 1.10
C GLN A 49 -15.90 5.68 1.90
N LYS A 50 -16.04 6.03 3.18
CA LYS A 50 -14.88 6.27 4.08
C LYS A 50 -14.02 5.01 4.24
N LEU A 51 -14.62 3.83 4.33
CA LEU A 51 -13.89 2.56 4.40
C LEU A 51 -13.10 2.31 3.12
N LEU A 52 -13.70 2.52 1.95
CA LEU A 52 -12.99 2.42 0.66
C LEU A 52 -11.83 3.40 0.57
N GLU A 53 -12.01 4.63 1.06
CA GLU A 53 -10.94 5.63 1.11
C GLU A 53 -9.77 5.17 2.01
N ILE A 54 -10.08 4.63 3.19
CA ILE A 54 -9.08 4.05 4.11
C ILE A 54 -8.30 2.93 3.42
N LEU A 55 -9.00 2.01 2.75
CA LEU A 55 -8.40 0.87 2.06
C LEU A 55 -7.52 1.30 0.87
N ASP A 56 -7.97 2.26 0.07
CA ASP A 56 -7.19 2.81 -1.05
C ASP A 56 -5.92 3.52 -0.53
N MET A 57 -6.03 4.31 0.54
CA MET A 57 -4.87 4.94 1.17
C MET A 57 -3.85 3.91 1.69
N ASP A 58 -4.31 2.83 2.32
CA ASP A 58 -3.43 1.77 2.82
C ASP A 58 -2.79 0.98 1.68
N ARG A 59 -3.52 0.69 0.61
CA ARG A 59 -2.98 0.05 -0.61
C ARG A 59 -1.86 0.90 -1.20
N LYS A 60 -2.12 2.19 -1.43
CA LYS A 60 -1.12 3.12 -1.98
C LYS A 60 0.07 3.31 -1.04
N ARG A 61 -0.16 3.34 0.28
CA ARG A 61 0.92 3.40 1.28
C ARG A 61 1.84 2.19 1.19
N LYS A 62 1.26 0.98 1.18
CA LYS A 62 2.04 -0.27 1.10
C LYS A 62 2.85 -0.32 -0.19
N ASN A 63 2.24 0.05 -1.32
CA ASN A 63 2.94 0.11 -2.60
C ASN A 63 4.15 1.06 -2.56
N ASN A 64 3.97 2.26 -2.01
CA ASN A 64 5.05 3.24 -1.86
C ASN A 64 6.16 2.74 -0.91
N LEU A 65 5.80 2.06 0.18
CA LEU A 65 6.79 1.47 1.09
C LEU A 65 7.61 0.39 0.40
N ILE A 66 6.95 -0.51 -0.34
CA ILE A 66 7.62 -1.59 -1.08
C ILE A 66 8.58 -0.98 -2.10
N MET A 67 8.08 -0.10 -2.98
CA MET A 67 8.92 0.57 -3.99
C MET A 67 10.06 1.36 -3.34
N GLY A 68 9.77 2.13 -2.29
CA GLY A 68 10.76 2.91 -1.56
C GLY A 68 11.86 2.02 -0.98
N SER A 69 11.50 0.91 -0.33
CA SER A 69 12.48 -0.05 0.19
C SER A 69 13.29 -0.74 -0.90
N SER A 70 12.67 -1.09 -2.04
CA SER A 70 13.37 -1.70 -3.17
C SER A 70 14.40 -0.75 -3.77
N PHE A 71 14.02 0.51 -4.04
CA PHE A 71 14.95 1.52 -4.57
C PHE A 71 16.05 1.89 -3.59
N ALA A 72 15.75 1.98 -2.29
CA ALA A 72 16.78 2.21 -1.27
C ALA A 72 17.78 1.05 -1.22
N GLY A 73 17.29 -0.19 -1.27
CA GLY A 73 18.12 -1.39 -1.25
C GLY A 73 19.00 -1.54 -2.49
N LEU A 74 18.41 -1.38 -3.69
CA LEU A 74 19.16 -1.38 -4.96
C LEU A 74 20.16 -0.22 -5.01
N GLY A 75 19.76 0.96 -4.56
CA GLY A 75 20.61 2.13 -4.55
C GLY A 75 21.83 1.96 -3.65
N LEU A 76 21.64 1.39 -2.45
CA LEU A 76 22.74 1.02 -1.56
C LEU A 76 23.65 -0.04 -2.20
N LEU A 77 23.09 -1.04 -2.86
CA LEU A 77 23.87 -2.08 -3.55
C LEU A 77 24.73 -1.49 -4.67
N PHE A 78 24.20 -0.56 -5.47
CA PHE A 78 24.96 0.10 -6.52
C PHE A 78 26.02 1.04 -5.98
N LEU A 79 25.73 1.76 -4.90
CA LEU A 79 26.72 2.59 -4.21
C LEU A 79 27.87 1.75 -3.67
N THR A 80 27.59 0.63 -2.99
CA THR A 80 28.64 -0.25 -2.45
C THR A 80 29.43 -0.92 -3.57
N THR A 81 28.76 -1.46 -4.58
CA THR A 81 29.42 -2.12 -5.71
C THR A 81 30.26 -1.14 -6.52
N GLY A 82 29.74 0.06 -6.80
CA GLY A 82 30.48 1.11 -7.48
C GLY A 82 31.71 1.56 -6.69
N SER A 83 31.56 1.73 -5.36
CA SER A 83 32.68 2.07 -4.49
C SER A 83 33.76 0.97 -4.44
N LEU A 84 33.35 -0.30 -4.43
CA LEU A 84 34.28 -1.43 -4.47
C LEU A 84 35.05 -1.49 -5.79
N ILE A 85 34.39 -1.26 -6.93
CA ILE A 85 35.04 -1.24 -8.25
C ILE A 85 36.04 -0.08 -8.36
N LEU A 86 35.70 1.09 -7.81
CA LEU A 86 36.61 2.26 -7.79
C LEU A 86 37.78 2.08 -6.80
N GLY A 87 37.61 1.28 -5.75
CA GLY A 87 38.63 1.04 -4.73
C GLY A 87 39.57 -0.13 -5.03
N GLN A 88 39.41 -0.82 -6.16
CA GLN A 88 40.33 -1.87 -6.59
C GLN A 88 41.58 -1.24 -7.21
N ASP A 89 42.75 -1.55 -6.67
CA ASP A 89 44.03 -1.17 -7.27
C ASP A 89 44.16 -1.82 -8.66
N ALA A 90 44.32 -1.00 -9.69
CA ALA A 90 44.67 -1.46 -11.02
C ALA A 90 46.19 -1.52 -11.13
N ASP A 91 46.75 -2.72 -11.36
CA ASP A 91 48.16 -2.89 -11.72
C ASP A 91 48.42 -2.20 -13.07
N CYS A 92 48.92 -0.97 -13.05
CA CYS A 92 49.35 -0.28 -14.27
C CYS A 92 50.69 -0.88 -14.74
N ASN A 93 50.64 -1.95 -15.54
CA ASN A 93 51.80 -2.39 -16.31
C ASN A 93 52.10 -1.37 -17.41
N ASP A 94 53.39 -1.16 -17.70
CA ASP A 94 54.05 -0.04 -18.39
C ASP A 94 53.55 0.38 -19.80
N THR A 95 52.46 -0.19 -20.30
CA THR A 95 51.82 0.16 -21.56
C THR A 95 50.59 1.05 -21.37
N ARG A 96 50.82 2.32 -21.00
CA ARG A 96 50.03 3.57 -21.24
C ARG A 96 48.50 3.61 -21.47
N ILE A 97 47.74 2.58 -21.14
CA ILE A 97 46.30 2.66 -20.94
C ILE A 97 46.04 1.89 -19.66
N CYS A 98 46.17 2.57 -18.52
CA CYS A 98 45.72 2.00 -17.26
C CYS A 98 44.25 1.57 -17.42
N GLU A 99 43.93 0.32 -17.09
CA GLU A 99 42.57 -0.24 -17.04
C GLU A 99 41.59 0.58 -16.17
N ASN A 100 42.12 1.57 -15.46
CA ASN A 100 41.45 2.56 -14.62
C ASN A 100 40.28 3.32 -15.32
N THR A 101 40.31 3.51 -16.64
CA THR A 101 39.19 4.17 -17.35
C THR A 101 37.91 3.34 -17.29
N GLY A 102 38.01 2.01 -17.42
CA GLY A 102 36.86 1.10 -17.34
C GLY A 102 36.26 1.05 -15.93
N GLN A 103 37.13 0.98 -14.91
CA GLN A 103 36.72 1.04 -13.51
C GLN A 103 36.05 2.37 -13.15
N PHE A 104 36.57 3.50 -13.64
CA PHE A 104 35.97 4.81 -13.38
C PHE A 104 34.59 4.96 -14.03
N ILE A 105 34.44 4.50 -15.28
CA ILE A 105 33.15 4.57 -16.00
C ILE A 105 32.11 3.66 -15.33
N VAL A 106 32.46 2.40 -15.06
CA VAL A 106 31.53 1.43 -14.49
C VAL A 106 31.24 1.74 -13.02
N GLY A 107 32.29 1.94 -12.21
CA GLY A 107 32.16 2.22 -10.79
C GLY A 107 31.51 3.57 -10.52
N GLY A 108 31.92 4.62 -11.23
CA GLY A 108 31.29 5.94 -11.15
C GLY A 108 29.85 5.93 -11.66
N GLY A 109 29.57 5.22 -12.75
CA GLY A 109 28.22 5.04 -13.28
C GLY A 109 27.27 4.37 -12.29
N LEU A 110 27.70 3.28 -11.65
CA LEU A 110 26.93 2.60 -10.60
C LEU A 110 26.67 3.51 -9.41
N MET A 111 27.64 4.32 -8.98
CA MET A 111 27.41 5.27 -7.89
C MET A 111 26.36 6.34 -8.25
N VAL A 112 26.37 6.85 -9.48
CA VAL A 112 25.37 7.83 -9.94
C VAL A 112 23.98 7.21 -9.97
N ILE A 113 23.84 6.00 -10.52
CA ILE A 113 22.56 5.26 -10.54
C ILE A 113 22.10 5.00 -9.11
N GLY A 114 22.99 4.52 -8.23
CA GLY A 114 22.65 4.23 -6.85
C GLY A 114 22.21 5.45 -6.06
N THR A 115 22.86 6.60 -6.27
CA THR A 115 22.45 7.88 -5.68
C THR A 115 21.05 8.29 -6.15
N PHE A 116 20.76 8.13 -7.44
CA PHE A 116 19.45 8.45 -8.00
C PHE A 116 18.34 7.55 -7.39
N GLU A 117 18.59 6.26 -7.26
CA GLU A 117 17.62 5.32 -6.67
C GLU A 117 17.34 5.62 -5.20
N VAL A 118 18.38 5.91 -4.40
CA VAL A 118 18.19 6.39 -3.02
C VAL A 118 17.40 7.70 -3.02
N GLY A 119 17.68 8.61 -3.94
CA GLY A 119 16.94 9.86 -4.12
C GLY A 119 15.44 9.65 -4.39
N VAL A 120 15.09 8.70 -5.26
CA VAL A 120 13.69 8.32 -5.56
C VAL A 120 13.00 7.63 -4.39
N SER A 121 13.75 6.90 -3.55
CA SER A 121 13.20 6.22 -2.38
C SER A 121 12.61 7.20 -1.34
N LEU A 122 13.26 8.35 -1.14
CA LEU A 122 12.88 9.35 -0.13
C LEU A 122 11.44 9.87 -0.30
N PRO A 123 11.03 10.43 -1.46
CA PRO A 123 9.65 10.90 -1.64
C PRO A 123 8.61 9.79 -1.50
N LEU A 124 8.96 8.54 -1.84
CA LEU A 124 8.07 7.39 -1.64
C LEU A 124 7.84 7.11 -0.15
N PHE A 125 8.89 7.14 0.68
CA PHE A 125 8.78 7.02 2.13
C PHE A 125 7.97 8.16 2.76
N PHE A 126 8.27 9.42 2.42
CA PHE A 126 7.51 10.56 2.95
C PHE A 126 6.04 10.53 2.52
N SER A 127 5.77 10.15 1.27
CA SER A 127 4.41 9.97 0.77
C SER A 127 3.66 8.87 1.53
N ALA A 128 4.33 7.76 1.86
CA ALA A 128 3.75 6.69 2.67
C ALA A 128 3.42 7.17 4.10
N VAL A 129 4.31 7.92 4.76
CA VAL A 129 4.07 8.50 6.08
C VAL A 129 2.89 9.48 6.05
N LYS A 130 2.83 10.36 5.05
CA LYS A 130 1.73 11.31 4.87
C LYS A 130 0.39 10.59 4.71
N ARG A 131 0.33 9.50 3.95
CA ARG A 131 -0.87 8.67 3.78
C ARG A 131 -1.28 7.98 5.09
N LYS A 132 -0.32 7.47 5.87
CA LYS A 132 -0.59 6.90 7.21
C LYS A 132 -1.26 7.92 8.14
N ASN A 133 -0.76 9.15 8.15
CA ASN A 133 -1.32 10.21 9.00
C ASN A 133 -2.74 10.61 8.57
N LYS A 134 -2.98 10.74 7.26
CA LYS A 134 -4.34 11.00 6.72
C LYS A 134 -5.31 9.88 7.10
N ARG A 135 -4.94 8.63 6.89
CA ARG A 135 -5.75 7.46 7.28
C ARG A 135 -6.08 7.47 8.78
N ASN A 136 -5.08 7.71 9.63
CA ASN A 136 -5.28 7.74 11.08
C ASN A 136 -6.22 8.87 11.51
N ARG A 137 -6.22 10.00 10.80
CA ARG A 137 -7.18 11.09 11.04
C ARG A 137 -8.62 10.64 10.75
N ILE A 138 -8.86 10.01 9.59
CA ILE A 138 -10.21 9.51 9.25
C ILE A 138 -10.68 8.45 10.25
N ILE A 139 -9.79 7.53 10.66
CA ILE A 139 -10.10 6.53 11.68
C ILE A 139 -10.47 7.21 13.01
N LYS A 140 -9.72 8.24 13.42
CA LYS A 140 -10.03 8.99 14.65
C LYS A 140 -11.36 9.72 14.57
N GLU A 141 -11.67 10.33 13.41
CA GLU A 141 -12.97 10.97 13.17
C GLU A 141 -14.12 9.96 13.25
N LEU A 142 -13.94 8.75 12.70
CA LEU A 142 -14.90 7.65 12.83
C LEU A 142 -15.04 7.15 14.28
N GLN A 143 -13.94 7.02 15.03
CA GLN A 143 -13.99 6.64 16.44
C GLN A 143 -14.74 7.66 17.31
N LEU A 144 -14.56 8.96 17.03
CA LEU A 144 -15.32 10.03 17.70
C LEU A 144 -16.80 10.01 17.32
N GLN A 145 -17.11 9.65 16.07
CA GLN A 145 -18.49 9.53 15.58
C GLN A 145 -19.21 8.31 16.18
N TYR A 146 -18.48 7.25 16.55
CA TYR A 146 -19.02 6.00 17.10
C TYR A 146 -18.33 5.56 18.40
N PRO A 147 -18.51 6.30 19.50
CA PRO A 147 -17.76 6.09 20.76
C PRO A 147 -18.03 4.73 21.44
N ILE A 148 -19.14 4.07 21.11
CA ILE A 148 -19.57 2.82 21.76
C ILE A 148 -18.76 1.61 21.25
N MET A 149 -18.10 1.70 20.09
CA MET A 149 -17.34 0.59 19.50
C MET A 149 -15.86 0.51 19.93
N SER A 150 -15.35 1.44 20.74
CA SER A 150 -13.91 1.47 21.13
C SER A 150 -13.61 0.86 22.50
N GLN A 151 -14.58 0.23 23.17
CA GLN A 151 -14.44 -0.33 24.53
C GLN A 151 -14.41 -1.87 24.60
N GLN A 152 -14.17 -2.58 23.48
CA GLN A 152 -13.95 -4.03 23.46
C GLN A 152 -12.56 -4.39 22.98
#